data_AF-A0A172U3Z3-F1
#
_entry.id   AF-A0A172U3Z3-F1
#
_cell.length_a   1.000
_cell.length_b   1.000
_cell.length_c   1.000
_cell.angle_alpha   90.00
_cell.angle_beta   90.00
_cell.angle_gamma   90.00
#
_symmetry.space_group_name_H-M   'P 1'
#
loop_
_entity.id
_entity.type
_entity.pdbx_description
1 polymer ?
#
loop_
_entity_poly.entity_id
_entity_poly.type
_entity_poly.pdbx_seq_one_letter_code
_entity_poly.pdbx_strand_id
1 'polypeptide(L)'
;MRIELNKYQRAALFVTAAVIVFVQFAQFDHEGFEGYGWAFSFLIAGGLIVVGLAKNSRFDFLAKAPVQSIVLPSKDELEAGYAVLRENAEVLAVEVEQRANMLADALIKEENEMTKGLVHTIQGSKELGDKFVEQLNMHIRERCIYLMLGLVGMRRSKGNKMYITGIEFKTLQEKIYKKLIEVAVASHRLMPVPMEINTEALSTAMLEDIQQIRKTITQYCVACESKLPDPETSLLEWFESKCGLKIKGNPQISQVLFQDNANP
;
A
#
# COMPACT_ATOMS: atom_id res chain seq x y z
N MET A 1 -39.56 16.52 -14.05
CA MET A 1 -39.88 17.31 -12.83
C MET A 1 -39.13 18.64 -12.95
N ARG A 2 -39.80 19.81 -12.86
CA ARG A 2 -39.12 21.11 -12.89
C ARG A 2 -38.68 21.45 -11.47
N ILE A 3 -37.38 21.62 -11.25
CA ILE A 3 -36.84 22.11 -9.98
C ILE A 3 -36.52 23.59 -10.20
N GLU A 4 -37.33 24.47 -9.60
CA GLU A 4 -37.09 25.91 -9.62
C GLU A 4 -36.33 26.32 -8.37
N LEU A 5 -35.06 26.67 -8.53
CA LEU A 5 -34.20 27.14 -7.43
C LEU A 5 -34.32 28.66 -7.26
N ASN A 6 -34.56 29.10 -6.03
CA ASN A 6 -34.55 30.52 -5.64
C ASN A 6 -33.11 31.09 -5.71
N LYS A 7 -32.98 32.42 -5.86
CA LYS A 7 -31.72 33.17 -5.90
C LYS A 7 -30.76 32.79 -4.77
N TYR A 8 -31.28 32.62 -3.54
CA TYR A 8 -30.47 32.22 -2.38
C TYR A 8 -29.96 30.77 -2.47
N GLN A 9 -30.78 29.85 -2.99
CA GLN A 9 -30.36 28.46 -3.19
C GLN A 9 -29.29 28.34 -4.28
N ARG A 10 -29.40 29.13 -5.35
CA ARG A 10 -28.37 29.20 -6.39
C ARG A 10 -27.07 29.77 -5.85
N ALA A 11 -27.14 30.86 -5.08
CA ALA A 11 -25.97 31.44 -4.42
C ALA A 11 -25.31 30.42 -3.48
N ALA A 12 -26.10 29.65 -2.71
CA ALA A 12 -25.58 28.58 -1.86
C ALA A 12 -24.86 27.50 -2.67
N LEU A 13 -25.42 27.03 -3.79
CA LEU A 13 -24.77 26.05 -4.66
C LEU A 13 -23.42 26.53 -5.22
N PHE A 14 -23.32 27.79 -5.64
CA PHE A 14 -22.06 28.37 -6.11
C PHE A 14 -21.03 28.49 -4.98
N VAL A 15 -21.47 28.92 -3.79
CA VAL A 15 -20.60 29.00 -2.61
C VAL A 15 -20.10 27.61 -2.23
N THR A 16 -20.97 26.60 -2.21
CA THR A 16 -20.58 25.21 -1.92
C THR A 16 -19.61 24.68 -2.97
N ALA A 17 -19.85 24.91 -4.26
CA ALA A 17 -18.92 24.51 -5.32
C ALA A 17 -17.55 25.20 -5.17
N ALA A 18 -17.52 26.51 -4.85
CA ALA A 18 -16.29 27.25 -4.63
C ALA A 18 -15.52 26.74 -3.39
N VAL A 19 -16.23 26.41 -2.31
CA VAL A 19 -15.63 25.82 -1.10
C VAL A 19 -15.04 24.45 -1.41
N ILE A 20 -15.74 23.60 -2.16
CA ILE A 20 -15.21 22.28 -2.59
C ILE A 20 -13.91 22.47 -3.37
N VAL A 21 -13.90 23.36 -4.37
CA VAL A 21 -12.69 23.64 -5.16
C VAL A 21 -11.55 24.18 -4.29
N PHE A 22 -11.84 25.11 -3.38
CA PHE A 22 -10.83 25.71 -2.51
C PHE A 22 -10.22 24.70 -1.53
N VAL A 23 -11.06 23.87 -0.90
CA VAL A 23 -10.60 22.79 -0.02
C VAL A 23 -9.75 21.78 -0.79
N GLN A 24 -10.13 21.44 -2.03
CA GLN A 24 -9.32 20.55 -2.87
C GLN A 24 -7.97 21.17 -3.25
N PHE A 25 -7.93 22.46 -3.60
CA PHE A 25 -6.67 23.16 -3.85
C PHE A 25 -5.76 23.18 -2.62
N ALA A 26 -6.30 23.43 -1.43
CA ALA A 26 -5.54 23.38 -0.19
C ALA A 26 -5.02 21.96 0.15
N GLN A 27 -5.80 20.93 -0.18
CA GLN A 27 -5.37 19.53 -0.04
C GLN A 27 -4.28 19.17 -1.05
N PHE A 28 -4.31 19.71 -2.27
CA PHE A 28 -3.27 19.46 -3.27
C PHE A 28 -1.90 20.00 -2.86
N ASP A 29 -1.85 21.16 -2.19
CA ASP A 29 -0.60 21.74 -1.69
C ASP A 29 0.04 20.92 -0.55
N HIS A 30 -0.74 20.10 0.16
CA HIS A 30 -0.25 19.32 1.29
C HIS A 30 -0.04 17.82 1.01
N GLU A 31 -0.91 17.19 0.21
CA GLU A 31 -0.94 15.72 0.06
C GLU A 31 -0.67 15.24 -1.38
N GLY A 32 -0.65 16.14 -2.37
CA GLY A 32 -0.50 15.78 -3.79
C GLY A 32 -1.73 15.08 -4.39
N PHE A 33 -1.60 14.56 -5.62
CA PHE A 33 -2.69 13.87 -6.32
C PHE A 33 -2.67 12.36 -6.04
N GLU A 34 -3.38 11.90 -5.01
CA GLU A 34 -3.61 10.47 -4.80
C GLU A 34 -5.10 10.08 -4.86
N GLY A 35 -5.40 9.03 -5.63
CA GLY A 35 -6.75 8.46 -5.78
C GLY A 35 -7.68 9.19 -6.75
N TYR A 36 -8.97 8.79 -6.75
CA TYR A 36 -10.03 9.37 -7.61
C TYR A 36 -10.95 10.35 -6.88
N GLY A 37 -10.73 10.58 -5.58
CA GLY A 37 -11.57 11.46 -4.76
C GLY A 37 -11.59 12.89 -5.29
N TRP A 38 -10.46 13.37 -5.81
CA TRP A 38 -10.33 14.69 -6.41
C TRP A 38 -11.13 14.82 -7.72
N ALA A 39 -11.15 13.78 -8.56
CA ALA A 39 -11.93 13.80 -9.79
C ALA A 39 -13.44 13.82 -9.49
N PHE A 40 -13.88 13.09 -8.46
CA PHE A 40 -15.28 13.04 -8.04
C PHE A 40 -15.74 14.36 -7.41
N SER A 41 -14.89 15.01 -6.61
CA SER A 41 -15.20 16.31 -6.01
C SER A 41 -15.32 17.42 -7.07
N PHE A 42 -14.49 17.42 -8.12
CA PHE A 42 -14.66 18.32 -9.26
C PHE A 42 -15.90 18.02 -10.09
N LEU A 43 -16.27 16.75 -10.29
CA LEU A 43 -17.52 16.38 -10.96
C LEU A 43 -18.74 16.89 -10.18
N ILE A 44 -18.75 16.74 -8.84
CA ILE A 44 -19.80 17.30 -7.98
C ILE A 44 -19.83 18.82 -8.09
N ALA A 45 -18.68 19.50 -7.96
CA ALA A 45 -18.60 20.95 -8.05
C ALA A 45 -19.11 21.46 -9.42
N GLY A 46 -18.72 20.80 -10.51
CA GLY A 46 -19.20 21.07 -11.86
C GLY A 46 -20.72 20.85 -11.98
N GLY A 47 -21.25 19.77 -11.42
CA GLY A 47 -22.69 19.51 -11.37
C GLY A 47 -23.46 20.61 -10.63
N LEU A 48 -22.96 21.05 -9.47
CA LEU A 48 -23.55 22.14 -8.69
C LEU A 48 -23.56 23.47 -9.46
N ILE A 49 -22.49 23.77 -10.20
CA ILE A 49 -22.38 24.96 -11.06
C ILE A 49 -23.39 24.88 -12.21
N VAL A 50 -23.50 23.73 -12.89
CA VAL A 50 -24.45 23.52 -14.01
C VAL A 50 -25.89 23.68 -13.53
N VAL A 51 -26.23 23.11 -12.37
CA VAL A 51 -27.55 23.26 -11.75
C VAL A 51 -27.82 24.70 -11.30
N GLY A 52 -26.80 25.41 -10.77
CA GLY A 52 -26.90 26.81 -10.38
C GLY A 52 -27.10 27.78 -11.55
N LEU A 53 -26.48 27.49 -12.71
CA LEU A 53 -26.56 28.28 -13.95
C LEU A 53 -27.83 28.02 -14.77
N ALA A 54 -28.50 26.88 -14.59
CA ALA A 54 -29.70 26.53 -15.33
C ALA A 54 -30.86 27.49 -15.00
N LYS A 55 -30.98 28.56 -15.79
CA LYS A 55 -31.96 29.62 -15.55
C LYS A 55 -33.32 29.36 -16.18
N ASN A 56 -33.47 28.44 -17.14
CA ASN A 56 -34.76 28.00 -17.71
C ASN A 56 -34.66 26.89 -18.79
N SER A 57 -33.57 26.13 -18.86
CA SER A 57 -33.38 25.11 -19.90
C SER A 57 -33.97 23.75 -19.49
N ARG A 58 -34.82 23.18 -20.36
CA ARG A 58 -35.17 21.75 -20.30
C ARG A 58 -33.86 20.95 -20.36
N PHE A 59 -33.63 20.11 -19.35
CA PHE A 59 -32.61 19.06 -19.38
C PHE A 59 -33.05 17.95 -20.35
N ASP A 60 -33.14 18.24 -21.65
CA ASP A 60 -33.41 17.23 -22.68
C ASP A 60 -32.10 16.59 -23.21
N PHE A 61 -30.93 17.03 -22.75
CA PHE A 61 -29.63 16.55 -23.24
C PHE A 61 -29.17 15.21 -22.61
N LEU A 62 -29.75 14.80 -21.48
CA LEU A 62 -29.40 13.51 -20.83
C LEU A 62 -30.46 12.42 -21.05
N ALA A 63 -31.58 12.72 -21.70
CA ALA A 63 -32.71 11.79 -21.85
C ALA A 63 -32.62 10.83 -23.05
N LYS A 64 -31.51 10.87 -23.82
CA LYS A 64 -31.33 10.06 -25.04
C LYS A 64 -30.14 9.11 -25.04
N ALA A 65 -29.43 8.97 -23.92
CA ALA A 65 -28.61 7.79 -23.73
C ALA A 65 -29.54 6.66 -23.27
N PRO A 66 -29.52 5.45 -23.87
CA PRO A 66 -30.18 4.32 -23.26
C PRO A 66 -29.56 4.15 -21.86
N VAL A 67 -30.34 4.47 -20.82
CA VAL A 67 -30.01 4.12 -19.45
C VAL A 67 -30.07 2.60 -19.43
N GLN A 68 -28.96 1.95 -19.78
CA GLN A 68 -28.74 0.58 -19.33
C GLN A 68 -28.90 0.66 -17.83
N SER A 69 -29.95 0.03 -17.30
CA SER A 69 -30.16 -0.07 -15.87
C SER A 69 -28.94 -0.79 -15.31
N ILE A 70 -28.00 -0.04 -14.77
CA ILE A 70 -26.92 -0.58 -13.98
C ILE A 70 -27.63 -1.15 -12.75
N VAL A 71 -27.89 -2.45 -12.78
CA VAL A 71 -28.39 -3.18 -11.63
C VAL A 71 -27.24 -3.13 -10.63
N LEU A 72 -27.35 -2.25 -9.66
CA LEU A 72 -26.40 -2.19 -8.55
C LEU A 72 -26.54 -3.50 -7.76
N PRO A 73 -25.43 -4.16 -7.42
CA PRO A 73 -25.49 -5.35 -6.59
C PRO A 73 -26.19 -5.02 -5.27
N SER A 74 -26.97 -5.98 -4.79
CA SER A 74 -27.62 -5.88 -3.49
C SER A 74 -26.56 -5.75 -2.38
N LYS A 75 -26.95 -5.19 -1.24
CA LYS A 75 -26.05 -5.04 -0.09
C LYS A 75 -25.45 -6.38 0.33
N ASP A 76 -26.24 -7.44 0.30
CA ASP A 76 -25.84 -8.79 0.71
C ASP A 76 -24.82 -9.40 -0.27
N GLU A 77 -24.99 -9.20 -1.58
CA GLU A 77 -24.01 -9.61 -2.59
C GLU A 77 -22.67 -8.86 -2.43
N LEU A 78 -22.74 -7.59 -2.07
CA LEU A 78 -21.58 -6.73 -1.85
C LEU A 78 -20.81 -7.15 -0.60
N GLU A 79 -21.51 -7.47 0.50
CA GLU A 79 -20.90 -7.99 1.72
C GLU A 79 -20.28 -9.38 1.52
N ALA A 80 -20.94 -10.26 0.78
CA ALA A 80 -20.39 -11.57 0.41
C ALA A 80 -19.10 -11.43 -0.42
N GLY A 81 -19.09 -10.53 -1.42
CA GLY A 81 -17.89 -10.23 -2.20
C GLY A 81 -16.74 -9.70 -1.34
N TYR A 82 -17.03 -8.83 -0.37
CA TYR A 82 -16.02 -8.34 0.58
C TYR A 82 -15.49 -9.41 1.53
N ALA A 83 -16.32 -10.37 1.95
CA ALA A 83 -15.87 -11.48 2.77
C ALA A 83 -14.80 -12.32 2.05
N VAL A 84 -15.05 -12.68 0.79
CA VAL A 84 -14.08 -13.42 -0.04
C VAL A 84 -12.77 -12.65 -0.22
N LEU A 85 -12.84 -11.34 -0.46
CA LEU A 85 -11.64 -10.52 -0.59
C LEU A 85 -10.83 -10.43 0.72
N ARG A 86 -11.49 -10.45 1.88
CA ARG A 86 -10.80 -10.50 3.17
C ARG A 86 -10.16 -11.87 3.41
N GLU A 87 -10.85 -12.95 3.07
CA GLU A 87 -10.30 -14.32 3.15
C GLU A 87 -9.08 -14.48 2.24
N ASN A 88 -9.13 -13.97 1.01
CA ASN A 88 -7.96 -13.93 0.13
C ASN A 88 -6.80 -13.17 0.77
N ALA A 89 -7.07 -12.04 1.43
CA ALA A 89 -6.04 -11.29 2.14
C ALA A 89 -5.41 -12.06 3.31
N GLU A 90 -6.15 -12.97 3.98
CA GLU A 90 -5.59 -13.90 4.97
C GLU A 90 -4.54 -14.80 4.34
N VAL A 91 -4.89 -15.44 3.23
CA VAL A 91 -4.01 -16.38 2.51
C VAL A 91 -2.76 -15.65 2.01
N LEU A 92 -2.93 -14.45 1.47
CA LEU A 92 -1.82 -13.61 1.02
C LEU A 92 -0.90 -13.19 2.18
N ALA A 93 -1.45 -12.94 3.37
CA ALA A 93 -0.63 -12.58 4.54
C ALA A 93 0.27 -13.76 4.97
N VAL A 94 -0.28 -14.98 4.96
CA VAL A 94 0.50 -16.21 5.22
C VAL A 94 1.58 -16.40 4.16
N GLU A 95 1.26 -16.17 2.88
CA GLU A 95 2.25 -16.25 1.79
C GLU A 95 3.39 -15.24 1.99
N VAL A 96 3.06 -13.98 2.29
CA VAL A 96 4.05 -12.92 2.55
C VAL A 96 4.99 -13.35 3.67
N GLU A 97 4.45 -13.85 4.78
CA GLU A 97 5.26 -14.32 5.91
C GLU A 97 6.17 -15.49 5.53
N GLN A 98 5.62 -16.52 4.89
CA GLN A 98 6.40 -17.71 4.51
C GLN A 98 7.54 -17.36 3.56
N ARG A 99 7.27 -16.58 2.52
CA ARG A 99 8.29 -16.16 1.55
C ARG A 99 9.31 -15.21 2.16
N ALA A 100 8.89 -14.34 3.08
CA ALA A 100 9.81 -13.44 3.79
C ALA A 100 10.77 -14.23 4.66
N ASN A 101 10.29 -15.25 5.36
CA ASN A 101 11.13 -16.14 6.16
C ASN A 101 12.13 -16.91 5.29
N MET A 102 11.68 -17.47 4.16
CA MET A 102 12.57 -18.17 3.22
C MET A 102 13.67 -17.26 2.66
N LEU A 103 13.34 -16.03 2.28
CA LEU A 103 14.33 -15.06 1.80
C LEU A 103 15.27 -14.65 2.94
N ALA A 104 14.74 -14.34 4.12
CA ALA A 104 15.54 -13.95 5.26
C ALA A 104 16.55 -15.04 5.65
N ASP A 105 16.11 -16.31 5.72
CA ASP A 105 17.01 -17.42 6.04
C ASP A 105 18.10 -17.61 4.97
N ALA A 106 17.79 -17.37 3.69
CA ALA A 106 18.79 -17.38 2.62
C ALA A 106 19.82 -16.25 2.78
N LEU A 107 19.36 -15.01 3.02
CA LEU A 107 20.23 -13.85 3.21
C LEU A 107 21.08 -13.97 4.48
N ILE A 108 20.49 -14.40 5.59
CA ILE A 108 21.17 -14.64 6.86
C ILE A 108 22.26 -15.71 6.70
N LYS A 109 22.00 -16.76 5.91
CA LYS A 109 23.01 -17.80 5.65
C LYS A 109 24.21 -17.24 4.88
N GLU A 110 23.97 -16.46 3.83
CA GLU A 110 25.03 -15.80 3.05
C GLU A 110 25.81 -14.79 3.90
N GLU A 111 25.13 -14.04 4.77
CA GLU A 111 25.75 -13.04 5.62
C GLU A 111 26.51 -13.63 6.81
N ASN A 112 26.02 -14.71 7.43
CA ASN A 112 26.73 -15.41 8.50
C ASN A 112 28.07 -16.01 8.06
N GLU A 113 28.26 -16.26 6.77
CA GLU A 113 29.58 -16.62 6.23
C GLU A 113 30.55 -15.42 6.24
N MET A 114 30.03 -14.19 6.10
CA MET A 114 30.79 -12.93 6.17
C MET A 114 30.94 -12.36 7.60
N THR A 115 29.92 -12.47 8.45
CA THR A 115 29.88 -11.88 9.80
C THR A 115 30.49 -12.76 10.89
N LYS A 116 30.97 -13.97 10.58
CA LYS A 116 31.79 -14.82 11.47
C LYS A 116 32.97 -14.09 12.12
N GLY A 117 33.43 -12.98 11.54
CA GLY A 117 34.46 -12.11 12.13
C GLY A 117 33.99 -11.19 13.26
N LEU A 118 32.71 -10.79 13.32
CA LEU A 118 32.20 -9.78 14.27
C LEU A 118 32.10 -10.30 15.72
N VAL A 119 31.83 -11.59 15.91
CA VAL A 119 31.76 -12.24 17.25
C VAL A 119 33.13 -12.20 17.95
N HIS A 120 34.23 -12.07 17.20
CA HIS A 120 35.58 -11.96 17.75
C HIS A 120 36.02 -10.51 18.06
N THR A 121 35.32 -9.50 17.57
CA THR A 121 35.70 -8.07 17.68
C THR A 121 34.97 -7.32 18.79
N ILE A 122 33.79 -7.78 19.20
CA ILE A 122 33.05 -7.18 20.33
C ILE A 122 33.70 -7.68 21.63
N GLN A 123 34.49 -6.81 22.25
CA GLN A 123 35.28 -6.98 23.48
C GLN A 123 34.68 -8.01 24.47
N GLY A 124 35.21 -9.25 24.44
CA GLY A 124 35.22 -10.19 25.56
C GLY A 124 33.92 -10.90 25.95
N SER A 125 32.76 -10.57 25.37
CA SER A 125 31.49 -11.23 25.71
C SER A 125 30.82 -11.85 24.49
N LYS A 126 30.96 -13.18 24.37
CA LYS A 126 30.27 -13.99 23.36
C LYS A 126 28.75 -13.76 23.39
N GLU A 127 28.16 -13.64 24.57
CA GLU A 127 26.72 -13.43 24.75
C GLU A 127 26.24 -12.11 24.11
N LEU A 128 27.06 -11.05 24.20
CA LEU A 128 26.74 -9.76 23.60
C LEU A 128 26.82 -9.82 22.07
N GLY A 129 27.82 -10.52 21.55
CA GLY A 129 27.95 -10.79 20.11
C GLY A 129 26.78 -11.59 19.56
N ASP A 130 26.37 -12.64 20.27
CA ASP A 130 25.25 -13.51 19.88
C ASP A 130 23.92 -12.71 19.82
N LYS A 131 23.65 -11.85 20.82
CA LYS A 131 22.46 -10.96 20.83
C LYS A 131 22.46 -9.96 19.68
N PHE A 132 23.61 -9.39 19.35
CA PHE A 132 23.72 -8.46 18.23
C PHE A 132 23.46 -9.13 16.88
N VAL A 133 23.99 -10.34 16.67
CA VAL A 133 23.70 -11.15 15.47
C VAL A 133 22.21 -11.49 15.39
N GLU A 134 21.60 -11.88 16.51
CA GLU A 134 20.17 -12.16 16.55
C GLU A 134 19.31 -10.92 16.23
N GLN A 135 19.69 -9.75 16.75
CA GLN A 135 19.06 -8.47 16.42
C GLN A 135 19.17 -8.14 14.92
N LEU A 136 20.35 -8.33 14.32
CA LEU A 136 20.56 -8.13 12.89
C LEU A 136 19.69 -9.07 12.06
N ASN A 137 19.63 -10.36 12.42
CA ASN A 137 18.78 -11.35 11.77
C ASN A 137 17.29 -10.95 11.84
N MET A 138 16.84 -10.42 12.97
CA MET A 138 15.47 -9.91 13.12
C MET A 138 15.21 -8.69 12.24
N HIS A 139 16.19 -7.80 12.07
CA HIS A 139 16.08 -6.68 11.15
C HIS A 139 15.98 -7.13 9.69
N ILE A 140 16.79 -8.11 9.27
CA ILE A 140 16.71 -8.69 7.91
C ILE A 140 15.32 -9.28 7.67
N ARG A 141 14.78 -10.01 8.65
CA ARG A 141 13.41 -10.58 8.58
C ARG A 141 12.35 -9.50 8.42
N GLU A 142 12.40 -8.46 9.23
CA GLU A 142 11.50 -7.30 9.14
C GLU A 142 11.50 -6.72 7.72
N ARG A 143 12.69 -6.49 7.16
CA ARG A 143 12.83 -5.92 5.83
C ARG A 143 12.34 -6.87 4.74
N CYS A 144 12.56 -8.17 4.88
CA CYS A 144 12.05 -9.17 3.94
C CYS A 144 10.51 -9.19 3.92
N ILE A 145 9.85 -8.95 5.06
CA ILE A 145 8.39 -8.85 5.12
C ILE A 145 7.89 -7.67 4.28
N TYR A 146 8.52 -6.50 4.38
CA TYR A 146 8.17 -5.34 3.55
C TYR A 146 8.34 -5.61 2.05
N LEU A 147 9.47 -6.22 1.67
CA LEU A 147 9.73 -6.58 0.27
C LEU A 147 8.67 -7.54 -0.25
N MET A 148 8.33 -8.57 0.52
CA MET A 148 7.34 -9.57 0.12
C MET A 148 5.93 -8.99 0.03
N LEU A 149 5.55 -8.08 0.93
CA LEU A 149 4.31 -7.32 0.79
C LEU A 149 4.28 -6.55 -0.55
N GLY A 150 5.39 -5.89 -0.90
CA GLY A 150 5.53 -5.19 -2.17
C GLY A 150 5.40 -6.12 -3.38
N LEU A 151 6.15 -7.21 -3.42
CA LEU A 151 6.16 -8.16 -4.55
C LEU A 151 4.81 -8.87 -4.71
N VAL A 152 4.20 -9.32 -3.62
CA VAL A 152 2.86 -9.92 -3.65
C VAL A 152 1.83 -8.89 -4.12
N GLY A 153 1.94 -7.63 -3.66
CA GLY A 153 1.09 -6.54 -4.11
C GLY A 153 1.21 -6.24 -5.61
N MET A 154 2.43 -6.22 -6.16
CA MET A 154 2.70 -6.07 -7.59
C MET A 154 2.13 -7.22 -8.41
N ARG A 155 2.36 -8.47 -7.98
CA ARG A 155 1.80 -9.65 -8.67
C ARG A 155 0.27 -9.63 -8.65
N ARG A 156 -0.34 -9.37 -7.50
CA ARG A 156 -1.81 -9.37 -7.35
C ARG A 156 -2.47 -8.20 -8.07
N SER A 157 -1.81 -7.06 -8.16
CA SER A 157 -2.36 -5.92 -8.92
C SER A 157 -2.46 -6.23 -10.40
N LYS A 158 -1.57 -7.05 -10.96
CA LYS A 158 -1.46 -7.31 -12.42
C LYS A 158 -1.43 -6.01 -13.24
N GLY A 159 -0.83 -4.96 -12.68
CA GLY A 159 -0.79 -3.62 -13.27
C GLY A 159 -2.03 -2.76 -13.02
N ASN A 160 -3.07 -3.28 -12.37
CA ASN A 160 -4.27 -2.51 -12.01
C ASN A 160 -4.05 -1.71 -10.72
N LYS A 161 -3.91 -0.39 -10.86
CA LYS A 161 -3.76 0.55 -9.72
C LYS A 161 -4.92 0.53 -8.71
N MET A 162 -6.13 0.12 -9.11
CA MET A 162 -7.29 0.07 -8.21
C MET A 162 -7.12 -0.94 -7.07
N TYR A 163 -6.31 -1.98 -7.30
CA TYR A 163 -6.03 -3.02 -6.31
C TYR A 163 -5.51 -2.44 -4.99
N ILE A 164 -4.59 -1.47 -5.05
CA ILE A 164 -3.91 -0.88 -3.88
C ILE A 164 -4.90 -0.15 -2.97
N THR A 165 -5.97 0.41 -3.54
CA THR A 165 -7.05 1.06 -2.79
C THR A 165 -8.15 0.11 -2.34
N GLY A 166 -8.13 -1.11 -2.87
CA GLY A 166 -9.14 -2.15 -2.64
C GLY A 166 -9.07 -2.74 -1.23
N ILE A 167 -10.17 -3.39 -0.84
CA ILE A 167 -10.31 -3.97 0.51
C ILE A 167 -9.32 -5.12 0.75
N GLU A 168 -9.06 -5.96 -0.26
CA GLU A 168 -8.11 -7.08 -0.17
C GLU A 168 -6.72 -6.58 0.23
N PHE A 169 -6.17 -5.56 -0.47
CA PHE A 169 -4.85 -5.03 -0.16
C PHE A 169 -4.81 -4.30 1.19
N LYS A 170 -5.86 -3.53 1.54
CA LYS A 170 -5.93 -2.88 2.86
C LYS A 170 -5.92 -3.89 4.00
N THR A 171 -6.72 -4.95 3.89
CA THR A 171 -6.75 -6.02 4.89
C THR A 171 -5.41 -6.77 4.96
N LEU A 172 -4.76 -7.03 3.82
CA LEU A 172 -3.41 -7.59 3.79
C LEU A 172 -2.42 -6.69 4.51
N GLN A 173 -2.42 -5.39 4.21
CA GLN A 173 -1.54 -4.40 4.83
C GLN A 173 -1.72 -4.34 6.35
N GLU A 174 -2.96 -4.34 6.86
CA GLU A 174 -3.26 -4.34 8.29
C GLU A 174 -2.69 -5.57 9.01
N LYS A 175 -2.73 -6.74 8.37
CA LYS A 175 -2.17 -7.98 8.92
C LYS A 175 -0.65 -7.94 8.96
N ILE A 176 -0.04 -7.52 7.87
CA ILE A 176 1.42 -7.40 7.79
C ILE A 176 1.92 -6.35 8.78
N TYR A 177 1.19 -5.25 8.98
CA TYR A 177 1.51 -4.25 9.98
C TYR A 177 1.54 -4.83 11.41
N LYS A 178 0.54 -5.64 11.79
CA LYS A 178 0.55 -6.35 13.09
C LYS A 178 1.76 -7.26 13.22
N LYS A 179 2.10 -7.99 12.15
CA LYS A 179 3.28 -8.89 12.14
C LYS A 179 4.59 -8.12 12.30
N LEU A 180 4.73 -6.97 11.64
CA LEU A 180 5.90 -6.10 11.76
C LEU A 180 6.09 -5.61 13.19
N ILE A 181 5.00 -5.23 13.88
CA ILE A 181 5.06 -4.87 15.31
C ILE A 181 5.59 -6.04 16.14
N GLU A 182 5.11 -7.27 15.92
CA GLU A 182 5.61 -8.45 16.65
C GLU A 182 7.11 -8.65 16.44
N VAL A 183 7.59 -8.53 15.20
CA VAL A 183 9.02 -8.67 14.85
C VAL A 183 9.85 -7.56 15.48
N ALA A 184 9.40 -6.31 15.44
CA ALA A 184 10.12 -5.18 16.02
C ALA A 184 10.18 -5.24 17.55
N VAL A 185 9.08 -5.62 18.22
CA VAL A 185 9.08 -5.84 19.67
C VAL A 185 10.04 -6.97 20.05
N ALA A 186 10.07 -8.05 19.28
CA ALA A 186 11.01 -9.15 19.49
C ALA A 186 12.47 -8.68 19.28
N SER A 187 12.75 -7.91 18.23
CA SER A 187 14.06 -7.32 17.97
C SER A 187 14.52 -6.41 19.13
N HIS A 188 13.61 -5.59 19.67
CA HIS A 188 13.92 -4.68 20.76
C HIS A 188 14.27 -5.41 22.07
N ARG A 189 13.67 -6.57 22.33
CA ARG A 189 14.00 -7.41 23.51
C ARG A 189 15.42 -7.98 23.46
N LEU A 190 16.04 -7.99 22.29
CA LEU A 190 17.42 -8.45 22.10
C LEU A 190 18.44 -7.33 22.32
N MET A 191 18.00 -6.09 22.50
CA MET A 191 18.91 -4.98 22.77
C MET A 191 19.65 -5.19 24.09
N PRO A 192 20.98 -5.01 24.11
CA PRO A 192 21.78 -5.23 25.30
C PRO A 192 21.56 -4.19 26.41
N VAL A 193 20.97 -3.04 26.06
CA VAL A 193 20.56 -2.02 27.02
C VAL A 193 19.04 -1.95 27.02
N PRO A 194 18.38 -2.03 28.19
CA PRO A 194 16.94 -1.81 28.29
C PRO A 194 16.64 -0.37 27.85
N MET A 195 16.14 -0.21 26.62
CA MET A 195 15.60 1.05 26.14
C MET A 195 14.08 1.00 26.25
N GLU A 196 13.45 2.11 26.61
CA GLU A 196 12.00 2.21 26.49
C GLU A 196 11.62 2.22 25.01
N ILE A 197 10.67 1.36 24.63
CA ILE A 197 10.15 1.35 23.26
C ILE A 197 9.28 2.59 23.11
N ASN A 198 9.75 3.55 22.30
CA ASN A 198 8.88 4.61 21.81
C ASN A 198 7.95 4.00 20.74
N THR A 199 6.79 3.50 21.17
CA THR A 199 5.82 2.83 20.31
C THR A 199 5.26 3.73 19.23
N GLU A 200 5.14 5.03 19.49
CA GLU A 200 4.68 6.02 18.53
C GLU A 200 5.71 6.24 17.41
N ALA A 201 6.98 6.43 17.76
CA ALA A 201 8.05 6.58 16.77
C ALA A 201 8.21 5.31 15.91
N LEU A 202 8.12 4.13 16.53
CA LEU A 202 8.14 2.85 15.83
C LEU A 202 6.95 2.70 14.87
N SER A 203 5.74 2.99 15.35
CA SER A 203 4.52 2.97 14.55
C SER A 203 4.62 3.92 13.35
N THR A 204 5.12 5.14 13.55
CA THR A 204 5.30 6.13 12.49
C THR A 204 6.29 5.65 11.44
N ALA A 205 7.48 5.19 11.84
CA ALA A 205 8.48 4.66 10.91
C ALA A 205 7.95 3.47 10.10
N MET A 206 7.20 2.56 10.75
CA MET A 206 6.60 1.43 10.05
C MET A 206 5.55 1.85 9.03
N LEU A 207 4.71 2.83 9.37
CA LEU A 207 3.70 3.37 8.46
C LEU A 207 4.36 4.07 7.27
N GLU A 208 5.43 4.84 7.48
CA GLU A 208 6.21 5.46 6.39
C GLU A 208 6.74 4.42 5.41
N ASP A 209 7.35 3.34 5.90
CA ASP A 209 7.84 2.27 5.05
C ASP A 209 6.69 1.56 4.31
N ILE A 210 5.54 1.31 4.96
CA ILE A 210 4.34 0.78 4.27
C ILE A 210 3.84 1.73 3.17
N GLN A 211 3.79 3.04 3.42
CA GLN A 211 3.37 4.01 2.40
C GLN A 211 4.34 4.04 1.23
N GLN A 212 5.64 3.93 1.51
CA GLN A 212 6.65 3.81 0.46
C GLN A 212 6.45 2.53 -0.36
N ILE A 213 6.12 1.39 0.27
CA ILE A 213 5.75 0.16 -0.46
C ILE A 213 4.54 0.41 -1.38
N ARG A 214 3.46 1.04 -0.89
CA ARG A 214 2.30 1.38 -1.72
C ARG A 214 2.65 2.24 -2.93
N LYS A 215 3.52 3.22 -2.72
CA LYS A 215 4.04 4.06 -3.80
C LYS A 215 4.80 3.24 -4.85
N THR A 216 5.67 2.32 -4.42
CA THR A 216 6.39 1.43 -5.37
C THR A 216 5.45 0.51 -6.15
N ILE A 217 4.40 -0.05 -5.54
CA ILE A 217 3.39 -0.85 -6.25
C ILE A 217 2.63 0.02 -7.26
N THR A 218 2.33 1.27 -6.91
CA THR A 218 1.66 2.21 -7.81
C THR A 218 2.54 2.55 -9.01
N GLN A 219 3.83 2.80 -8.78
CA GLN A 219 4.82 3.01 -9.84
C GLN A 219 4.95 1.78 -10.75
N TYR A 220 4.95 0.58 -10.17
CA TYR A 220 4.89 -0.67 -10.94
C TYR A 220 3.66 -0.74 -11.84
N CYS A 221 2.47 -0.39 -11.33
CA CYS A 221 1.25 -0.37 -12.16
C CYS A 221 1.38 0.60 -13.35
N VAL A 222 1.92 1.80 -13.13
CA VAL A 222 2.17 2.80 -14.18
C VAL A 222 3.22 2.30 -15.19
N ALA A 223 4.27 1.64 -14.71
CA ALA A 223 5.32 1.07 -15.55
C ALA A 223 4.77 -0.07 -16.44
N CYS A 224 3.91 -0.92 -15.89
CA CYS A 224 3.19 -1.98 -16.63
C CYS A 224 2.28 -1.39 -17.71
N GLU A 225 1.49 -0.36 -17.39
CA GLU A 225 0.66 0.36 -18.37
C GLU A 225 1.51 0.94 -19.52
N SER A 226 2.70 1.43 -19.18
CA SER A 226 3.67 2.02 -20.12
C SER A 226 4.59 1.00 -20.80
N LYS A 227 4.44 -0.30 -20.50
CA LYS A 227 5.29 -1.40 -20.99
C LYS A 227 6.79 -1.17 -20.80
N LEU A 228 7.18 -0.58 -19.68
CA LEU A 228 8.59 -0.41 -19.34
C LEU A 228 9.22 -1.76 -19.00
N PRO A 229 10.50 -1.99 -19.34
CA PRO A 229 11.24 -3.15 -18.87
C PRO A 229 11.45 -3.09 -17.35
N ASP A 230 11.48 -4.26 -16.71
CA ASP A 230 11.78 -4.45 -15.28
C ASP A 230 10.99 -3.53 -14.33
N PRO A 231 9.65 -3.53 -14.39
CA PRO A 231 8.78 -2.62 -13.62
C PRO A 231 8.92 -2.77 -12.09
N GLU A 232 9.49 -3.88 -11.60
CA GLU A 232 9.77 -4.15 -10.19
C GLU A 232 10.99 -3.41 -9.62
N THR A 233 11.83 -2.83 -10.49
CA THR A 233 13.16 -2.28 -10.12
C THR A 233 13.08 -1.29 -8.95
N SER A 234 12.07 -0.40 -8.93
CA SER A 234 11.92 0.61 -7.88
C SER A 234 11.75 0.01 -6.48
N LEU A 235 11.08 -1.14 -6.36
CA LEU A 235 10.93 -1.83 -5.07
C LEU A 235 12.23 -2.53 -4.66
N LEU A 236 12.92 -3.13 -5.61
CA LEU A 236 14.20 -3.80 -5.35
C LEU A 236 15.25 -2.79 -4.88
N GLU A 237 15.38 -1.66 -5.57
CA GLU A 237 16.29 -0.57 -5.19
C GLU A 237 15.94 0.03 -3.82
N TRP A 238 14.65 0.19 -3.52
CA TRP A 238 14.21 0.62 -2.18
C TRP A 238 14.69 -0.37 -1.10
N PHE A 239 14.50 -1.67 -1.30
CA PHE A 239 14.93 -2.68 -0.33
C PHE A 239 16.46 -2.68 -0.16
N GLU A 240 17.21 -2.67 -1.26
CA GLU A 240 18.68 -2.65 -1.23
C GLU A 240 19.19 -1.41 -0.47
N SER A 241 18.55 -0.25 -0.65
CA SER A 241 18.90 0.99 0.07
C SER A 241 18.64 0.92 1.58
N LYS A 242 17.62 0.14 2.00
CA LYS A 242 17.22 0.02 3.41
C LYS A 242 17.96 -1.09 4.15
N CYS A 243 18.31 -2.17 3.46
CA CYS A 243 19.01 -3.31 4.05
C CYS A 243 20.53 -3.26 3.87
N GLY A 244 21.01 -2.56 2.83
CA GLY A 244 22.40 -2.68 2.39
C GLY A 244 22.75 -4.03 1.76
N LEU A 245 21.77 -4.92 1.57
CA LEU A 245 21.93 -6.24 0.98
C LEU A 245 21.52 -6.21 -0.49
N LYS A 246 22.39 -6.74 -1.36
CA LYS A 246 22.08 -6.91 -2.79
C LYS A 246 21.20 -8.12 -2.98
N ILE A 247 20.11 -7.96 -3.73
CA ILE A 247 19.12 -9.01 -3.95
C ILE A 247 18.82 -9.25 -5.43
N LYS A 248 19.35 -8.41 -6.33
CA LYS A 248 19.20 -8.61 -7.76
C LYS A 248 19.70 -10.00 -8.19
N GLY A 249 18.83 -10.78 -8.84
CA GLY A 249 19.14 -12.14 -9.26
C GLY A 249 18.87 -13.23 -8.22
N ASN A 250 18.36 -12.88 -7.03
CA ASN A 250 17.97 -13.88 -6.03
C ASN A 250 16.78 -14.71 -6.54
N PRO A 251 16.87 -16.06 -6.55
CA PRO A 251 15.81 -16.92 -7.08
C PRO A 251 14.49 -16.76 -6.34
N GLN A 252 14.52 -16.45 -5.04
CA GLN A 252 13.31 -16.25 -4.24
C GLN A 252 12.46 -15.08 -4.75
N ILE A 253 13.10 -14.02 -5.25
CA ILE A 253 12.41 -12.84 -5.81
C ILE A 253 11.71 -13.19 -7.12
N SER A 254 12.43 -13.87 -8.02
CA SER A 254 11.86 -14.31 -9.30
C SER A 254 10.68 -15.27 -9.10
N GLN A 255 10.75 -16.15 -8.10
CA GLN A 255 9.65 -17.06 -7.79
C GLN A 255 8.39 -16.32 -7.34
N VAL A 256 8.50 -15.20 -6.62
CA VAL A 256 7.32 -14.43 -6.20
C VAL A 256 6.66 -13.72 -7.39
N LEU A 257 7.46 -13.11 -8.26
CA LEU A 257 6.94 -12.33 -9.39
C LEU A 257 6.37 -13.22 -10.50
N PHE A 258 6.97 -14.39 -10.74
CA PHE A 258 6.64 -15.25 -11.89
C PHE A 258 5.90 -16.54 -11.55
N GLN A 259 5.69 -16.87 -10.26
CA GLN A 259 4.68 -17.87 -9.92
C GLN A 259 3.29 -17.25 -10.05
N ASP A 260 2.76 -17.32 -11.27
CA ASP A 260 1.32 -17.41 -11.45
C ASP A 260 0.86 -18.65 -10.68
N ASN A 261 -0.02 -18.45 -9.70
CA ASN A 261 -0.63 -19.55 -8.99
C ASN A 261 -1.29 -20.47 -10.02
N ALA A 262 -0.66 -21.63 -10.23
CA ALA A 262 -1.29 -22.81 -10.77
C ALA A 262 -2.30 -23.32 -9.74
N ASN A 263 -3.37 -22.56 -9.50
CA ASN A 263 -4.74 -23.02 -9.31
C ASN A 263 -5.66 -21.84 -8.89
N PRO A 264 -6.91 -21.85 -9.38
CA PRO A 264 -7.89 -20.76 -9.25
C PRO A 264 -8.40 -20.53 -7.84
#